data_AF-A0A7C3J792-F1
#
_entry.id   AF-A0A7C3J792-F1
#
_cell.length_a   1.000
_cell.length_b   1.000
_cell.length_c   1.000
_cell.angle_alpha   90.00
_cell.angle_beta   90.00
_cell.angle_gamma   90.00
#
_symmetry.space_group_name_H-M   'P 1'
#
loop_
_entity.id
_entity.type
_entity.pdbx_description
1 polymer ?
#
loop_
_entity_poly.entity_id
_entity_poly.type
_entity_poly.pdbx_seq_one_letter_code
_entity_poly.pdbx_strand_id
1 'polypeptide(L)'
;MALQAIAPLILTMLLVGVAANLAQVGFIFSQDAFKPDLERLNPLTGLKRIFSGRGLVELLKSLLKIGVIGFVVYNALRNNYPAIVSSSQMSLPAAVSSLSQVAITVGMQVDLAMLVLAAADYLFQRREFEKSLRMTRTVLGWAISFIWQIPEPSEIPVEVKNEAADHVEQSSRDDSL
;
A
#
# COMPACT_ATOMS: atom_id res chain seq x y z
N MET A 1 1.95 -37.45 1.84
CA MET A 1 3.07 -37.02 2.72
C MET A 1 3.55 -35.61 2.38
N ALA A 2 3.93 -35.28 1.13
CA ALA A 2 4.38 -33.93 0.77
C ALA A 2 3.33 -32.81 1.00
N LEU A 3 2.05 -33.07 0.68
CA LEU A 3 0.97 -32.08 0.87
C LEU A 3 0.80 -31.68 2.35
N GLN A 4 0.91 -32.62 3.29
CA GLN A 4 0.78 -32.36 4.72
C GLN A 4 1.95 -31.54 5.28
N ALA A 5 3.15 -31.67 4.70
CA ALA A 5 4.32 -30.89 5.10
C ALA A 5 4.27 -29.44 4.61
N ILE A 6 3.67 -29.19 3.44
CA ILE A 6 3.60 -27.85 2.82
C ILE A 6 2.31 -27.12 3.21
N ALA A 7 1.25 -27.85 3.59
CA ALA A 7 -0.01 -27.29 4.07
C ALA A 7 0.11 -26.18 5.13
N PRO A 8 0.90 -26.31 6.22
CA PRO A 8 1.03 -25.24 7.20
C PRO A 8 1.70 -23.99 6.62
N LEU A 9 2.65 -24.14 5.69
CA LEU A 9 3.30 -23.01 5.02
C LEU A 9 2.30 -22.25 4.15
N ILE A 10 1.52 -22.98 3.33
CA ILE A 10 0.49 -22.39 2.46
C ILE A 10 -0.56 -21.67 3.29
N LEU A 11 -1.03 -22.30 4.37
CA LEU A 11 -2.04 -21.70 5.25
C LEU A 11 -1.52 -20.40 5.87
N THR A 12 -0.26 -20.40 6.33
CA THR A 12 0.37 -19.21 6.92
C THR A 12 0.49 -18.10 5.88
N MET A 13 0.95 -18.42 4.66
CA MET A 13 1.04 -17.45 3.56
C MET A 13 -0.32 -16.88 3.18
N LEU A 14 -1.37 -17.71 3.13
CA LEU A 14 -2.74 -17.28 2.85
C LEU A 14 -3.22 -16.31 3.91
N LEU A 15 -3.10 -16.66 5.19
CA LEU A 15 -3.55 -15.82 6.30
C LEU A 15 -2.81 -14.49 6.35
N VAL A 16 -1.48 -14.52 6.19
CA VAL A 16 -0.65 -13.30 6.15
C VAL A 16 -1.00 -12.43 4.94
N GLY A 17 -1.17 -13.03 3.75
CA GLY A 17 -1.52 -12.31 2.53
C GLY A 17 -2.88 -11.63 2.63
N VAL A 18 -3.89 -12.34 3.14
CA VAL A 18 -5.23 -11.76 3.39
C VAL A 18 -5.14 -10.65 4.42
N ALA A 19 -4.50 -10.89 5.56
CA ALA A 19 -4.36 -9.88 6.62
C ALA A 19 -3.62 -8.63 6.12
N ALA A 20 -2.55 -8.79 5.35
CA ALA A 20 -1.79 -7.68 4.77
C ALA A 20 -2.63 -6.88 3.78
N ASN A 21 -3.41 -7.55 2.91
CA ASN A 21 -4.28 -6.86 1.96
C ASN A 21 -5.39 -6.07 2.66
N LEU A 22 -6.05 -6.68 3.66
CA LEU A 22 -7.07 -6.03 4.47
C LEU A 22 -6.48 -4.86 5.27
N ALA A 23 -5.28 -4.99 5.82
CA ALA A 23 -4.58 -3.90 6.51
C ALA A 23 -4.17 -2.77 5.56
N GLN A 24 -3.89 -3.10 4.29
CA GLN A 24 -3.43 -2.12 3.31
C GLN A 24 -4.57 -1.28 2.72
N VAL A 25 -5.63 -1.94 2.25
CA VAL A 25 -6.71 -1.32 1.46
C VAL A 25 -8.01 -1.20 2.27
N GLY A 26 -8.15 -1.97 3.34
CA GLY A 26 -9.43 -2.15 4.03
C GLY A 26 -10.33 -3.14 3.29
N PHE A 27 -11.52 -3.36 3.85
CA PHE A 27 -12.53 -4.19 3.21
C PHE A 27 -13.32 -3.35 2.20
N ILE A 28 -13.11 -3.59 0.90
CA ILE A 28 -13.84 -2.93 -0.18
C ILE A 28 -14.61 -3.98 -0.98
N PHE A 29 -15.94 -3.96 -0.85
CA PHE A 29 -16.83 -4.78 -1.66
C PHE A 29 -17.40 -3.94 -2.80
N SER A 30 -17.08 -4.29 -4.06
CA SER A 30 -17.59 -3.59 -5.24
C SER A 30 -18.24 -4.57 -6.21
N GLN A 31 -19.54 -4.40 -6.44
CA GLN A 31 -20.29 -5.19 -7.43
C GLN A 31 -19.94 -4.79 -8.87
N ASP A 32 -19.45 -3.56 -9.07
CA ASP A 32 -19.01 -3.07 -10.37
C ASP A 32 -17.67 -3.67 -10.83
N ALA A 33 -16.89 -4.28 -9.92
CA ALA A 33 -15.66 -5.00 -10.27
C ALA A 33 -15.91 -6.22 -11.18
N PHE A 34 -17.15 -6.74 -11.21
CA PHE A 34 -17.55 -7.84 -12.09
C PHE A 34 -17.95 -7.39 -13.50
N LYS A 35 -18.08 -6.07 -13.75
CA LYS A 35 -18.39 -5.55 -15.09
C LYS A 35 -17.10 -5.39 -15.89
N PRO A 36 -16.97 -6.03 -17.07
CA PRO A 36 -15.82 -5.79 -17.95
C PRO A 36 -15.88 -4.37 -18.49
N ASP A 37 -14.92 -3.55 -18.08
CA ASP A 37 -14.76 -2.16 -18.51
C ASP A 37 -13.81 -2.11 -19.71
N LEU A 38 -14.37 -1.88 -20.91
CA LEU A 38 -13.62 -1.86 -22.17
C LEU A 38 -12.67 -0.65 -22.28
N GLU A 39 -12.89 0.43 -21.53
CA GLU A 39 -11.97 1.56 -21.51
C GLU A 39 -10.64 1.21 -20.82
N ARG A 40 -10.68 0.30 -19.82
CA ARG A 40 -9.46 -0.21 -19.16
C ARG A 40 -8.58 -1.06 -20.07
N LEU A 41 -9.15 -1.60 -21.14
CA LEU A 41 -8.44 -2.40 -22.15
C LEU A 41 -7.79 -1.54 -23.25
N ASN A 42 -8.01 -0.23 -23.28
CA ASN A 42 -7.46 0.63 -24.32
C ASN A 42 -5.93 0.80 -24.14
N PRO A 43 -5.11 0.30 -25.09
CA PRO A 43 -3.65 0.33 -25.00
C PRO A 43 -3.08 1.76 -25.00
N LEU A 44 -3.76 2.72 -25.64
CA LEU A 44 -3.33 4.12 -25.69
C LEU A 44 -3.38 4.76 -24.29
N THR A 45 -4.45 4.50 -23.53
CA THR A 45 -4.64 4.99 -22.17
C THR A 45 -3.65 4.34 -21.22
N GLY A 46 -3.37 3.04 -21.41
CA GLY A 46 -2.32 2.33 -20.68
C GLY A 46 -0.93 2.93 -20.91
N LEU A 47 -0.58 3.25 -22.16
CA LEU A 47 0.71 3.85 -22.50
C LEU A 47 0.84 5.26 -21.90
N LYS A 48 -0.20 6.09 -21.97
CA LYS A 48 -0.24 7.42 -21.33
C LYS A 48 -0.08 7.33 -19.82
N ARG A 49 -0.60 6.28 -19.17
CA ARG A 49 -0.41 6.04 -17.73
C ARG A 49 1.04 5.71 -17.39
N ILE A 50 1.70 4.89 -18.20
CA ILE A 50 3.11 4.52 -18.03
C ILE A 50 4.03 5.73 -18.22
N PHE A 51 3.79 6.54 -19.25
CA PHE A 51 4.56 7.77 -19.54
C PHE A 51 4.06 9.02 -18.81
N SER A 52 3.21 8.86 -17.79
CA SER A 52 2.79 9.97 -16.95
C SER A 52 3.87 10.33 -15.92
N GLY A 53 3.83 11.56 -15.37
CA GLY A 53 4.71 11.95 -14.26
C GLY A 53 4.59 11.01 -13.05
N ARG A 54 3.41 10.40 -12.84
CA ARG A 54 3.19 9.37 -11.82
C ARG A 54 3.95 8.07 -12.13
N GLY A 55 3.94 7.63 -13.38
CA GLY A 55 4.68 6.45 -13.83
C GLY A 55 6.20 6.61 -13.66
N LEU A 56 6.74 7.79 -13.96
CA LEU A 56 8.16 8.13 -13.71
C LEU A 56 8.53 8.04 -12.22
N VAL A 57 7.67 8.57 -11.33
CA VAL A 57 7.90 8.49 -9.87
C VAL A 57 7.82 7.04 -9.37
N GLU A 58 6.90 6.23 -9.89
CA GLU A 58 6.79 4.81 -9.54
C GLU A 58 8.00 4.00 -10.04
N LEU A 59 8.52 4.33 -11.22
CA LEU A 59 9.75 3.74 -11.77
C LEU A 59 10.96 4.08 -10.89
N LEU A 60 11.13 5.35 -10.54
CA LEU A 60 12.24 5.80 -9.69
C LEU A 60 12.21 5.11 -8.32
N LYS A 61 11.03 5.01 -7.70
CA LYS A 61 10.86 4.26 -6.44
C LYS A 61 11.23 2.78 -6.60
N SER A 62 10.86 2.17 -7.71
CA SER A 62 11.18 0.76 -7.97
C SER A 62 12.68 0.54 -8.18
N LEU A 63 13.36 1.42 -8.92
CA LEU A 63 14.81 1.39 -9.06
C LEU A 63 15.53 1.57 -7.72
N LEU A 64 15.04 2.49 -6.88
CA LEU A 64 15.59 2.69 -5.53
C LEU A 64 15.46 1.43 -4.68
N LYS A 65 14.30 0.77 -4.68
CA LYS A 65 14.10 -0.50 -3.95
C LYS A 65 15.05 -1.58 -4.44
N ILE A 66 15.19 -1.74 -5.76
CA ILE A 66 16.10 -2.73 -6.35
C ILE A 66 17.56 -2.41 -5.93
N GLY A 67 17.95 -1.15 -5.97
CA GLY A 67 19.29 -0.71 -5.54
C GLY A 67 19.55 -1.02 -4.06
N VAL A 68 18.60 -0.71 -3.17
CA VAL A 68 18.70 -0.99 -1.75
C VAL A 68 18.76 -2.50 -1.48
N ILE A 69 17.88 -3.29 -2.08
CA ILE A 69 17.87 -4.75 -1.94
C ILE A 69 19.18 -5.34 -2.46
N GLY A 70 19.63 -4.91 -3.65
CA GLY A 70 20.89 -5.35 -4.23
C GLY A 70 22.09 -5.03 -3.34
N PHE A 71 22.12 -3.84 -2.72
CA PHE A 71 23.16 -3.46 -1.77
C PHE A 71 23.13 -4.31 -0.49
N VAL A 72 21.95 -4.60 0.06
CA VAL A 72 21.79 -5.45 1.24
C VAL A 72 22.25 -6.87 0.93
N VAL A 73 21.79 -7.46 -0.18
CA VAL A 73 22.19 -8.80 -0.63
C VAL A 73 23.70 -8.87 -0.86
N TYR A 74 24.29 -7.88 -1.54
CA TYR A 74 25.73 -7.82 -1.78
C TYR A 74 26.53 -7.81 -0.47
N ASN A 75 26.14 -6.97 0.50
CA ASN A 75 26.78 -6.93 1.82
C ASN A 75 26.60 -8.24 2.59
N ALA A 76 25.39 -8.81 2.58
CA ALA A 76 25.09 -10.07 3.23
C ALA A 76 25.97 -11.21 2.68
N LEU A 77 26.11 -11.30 1.35
CA LEU A 77 26.99 -12.27 0.71
C LEU A 77 28.45 -12.01 1.02
N ARG A 78 28.90 -10.75 0.96
CA ARG A 78 30.29 -10.37 1.25
C ARG A 78 30.69 -10.75 2.68
N ASN A 79 29.80 -10.54 3.64
CA ASN A 79 30.04 -10.85 5.05
C ASN A 79 30.08 -12.37 5.30
N ASN A 80 29.28 -13.14 4.56
CA ASN A 80 29.25 -14.60 4.67
C ASN A 80 30.21 -15.31 3.69
N TYR A 81 30.93 -14.57 2.85
CA TYR A 81 31.82 -15.13 1.83
C TYR A 81 32.86 -16.10 2.40
N PRO A 82 33.54 -15.83 3.54
CA PRO A 82 34.49 -16.78 4.12
C PRO A 82 33.83 -18.11 4.53
N ALA A 83 32.62 -18.06 5.09
CA ALA A 83 31.86 -19.24 5.47
C ALA A 83 31.48 -20.08 4.24
N ILE A 84 31.03 -19.42 3.16
CA ILE A 84 30.71 -20.07 1.88
C ILE A 84 31.93 -20.78 1.30
N VAL A 85 33.08 -20.10 1.24
CA VAL A 85 34.33 -20.67 0.70
C VAL A 85 34.82 -21.84 1.55
N SER A 86 34.83 -21.69 2.88
CA SER A 86 35.27 -22.74 3.81
C SER A 86 34.38 -23.99 3.77
N SER A 87 33.11 -23.86 3.39
CA SER A 87 32.16 -24.98 3.29
C SER A 87 32.57 -26.01 2.23
N SER A 88 33.36 -25.62 1.23
CA SER A 88 33.92 -26.53 0.22
C SER A 88 34.93 -27.54 0.77
N GLN A 89 35.50 -27.26 1.95
CA GLN A 89 36.53 -28.07 2.59
C GLN A 89 35.95 -28.91 3.75
N MET A 90 34.64 -28.81 4.01
CA MET A 90 33.96 -29.50 5.09
C MET A 90 33.39 -30.86 4.65
N SER A 91 33.10 -31.74 5.62
CA SER A 91 32.32 -32.96 5.35
C SER A 91 30.91 -32.60 4.89
N LEU A 92 30.27 -33.48 4.10
CA LEU A 92 28.96 -33.21 3.50
C LEU A 92 27.89 -32.75 4.52
N PRO A 93 27.72 -33.38 5.70
CA PRO A 93 26.75 -32.92 6.69
C PRO A 93 27.08 -31.53 7.26
N ALA A 94 28.36 -31.24 7.49
CA ALA A 94 28.81 -29.95 8.01
C ALA A 94 28.67 -28.83 6.97
N ALA A 95 28.97 -29.12 5.70
CA ALA A 95 28.79 -28.19 4.60
C ALA A 95 27.31 -27.81 4.42
N VAL A 96 26.39 -28.79 4.47
CA VAL A 96 24.94 -28.53 4.39
C VAL A 96 24.49 -27.64 5.56
N SER A 97 24.87 -27.97 6.78
CA SER A 97 24.51 -27.16 7.96
C SER A 97 25.04 -25.72 7.86
N SER A 98 26.30 -25.54 7.46
CA SER A 98 26.93 -24.24 7.28
C SER A 98 26.20 -23.39 6.22
N LEU A 99 25.94 -23.98 5.05
CA LEU A 99 25.23 -23.30 3.96
C LEU A 99 23.79 -22.97 4.32
N SER A 100 23.08 -23.85 5.03
CA SER A 100 21.74 -23.56 5.54
C SER A 100 21.74 -22.37 6.51
N GLN A 101 22.74 -22.29 7.40
CA GLN A 101 22.83 -21.18 8.35
C GLN A 101 23.17 -19.85 7.68
N VAL A 102 24.05 -19.88 6.67
CA VAL A 102 24.31 -18.71 5.81
C VAL A 102 23.03 -18.29 5.08
N ALA A 103 22.30 -19.24 4.48
CA ALA A 103 21.06 -18.94 3.76
C ALA A 103 20.00 -18.31 4.67
N ILE A 104 19.81 -18.83 5.88
CA ILE A 104 18.89 -18.26 6.89
C ILE A 104 19.35 -16.85 7.29
N THR A 105 20.63 -16.64 7.55
CA THR A 105 21.18 -15.34 7.98
C THR A 105 21.02 -14.28 6.89
N VAL A 106 21.34 -14.62 5.65
CA VAL A 106 21.16 -13.74 4.49
C VAL A 106 19.67 -13.46 4.27
N GLY A 107 18.82 -14.49 4.34
CA GLY A 107 17.36 -14.36 4.24
C GLY A 107 16.81 -13.37 5.26
N MET A 108 17.15 -13.54 6.54
CA MET A 108 16.71 -12.64 7.62
C MET A 108 17.14 -11.18 7.40
N GLN A 109 18.36 -10.95 6.91
CA GLN A 109 18.84 -9.59 6.62
C GLN A 109 18.06 -8.93 5.47
N VAL A 110 17.77 -9.70 4.41
CA VAL A 110 16.98 -9.25 3.27
C VAL A 110 15.54 -9.01 3.67
N ASP A 111 14.93 -9.92 4.43
CA ASP A 111 13.55 -9.80 4.91
C ASP A 111 13.38 -8.57 5.79
N LEU A 112 14.33 -8.30 6.70
CA LEU A 112 14.31 -7.10 7.54
C LEU A 112 14.44 -5.82 6.71
N ALA A 113 15.30 -5.81 5.69
CA ALA A 113 15.40 -4.68 4.76
C ALA A 113 14.11 -4.49 3.94
N MET A 114 13.51 -5.57 3.47
CA MET A 114 12.23 -5.53 2.76
C MET A 114 11.09 -5.04 3.65
N LEU A 115 11.06 -5.43 4.93
CA LEU A 115 10.07 -4.91 5.90
C LEU A 115 10.17 -3.39 6.05
N VAL A 116 11.39 -2.85 6.17
CA VAL A 116 11.61 -1.40 6.26
C VAL A 116 11.15 -0.70 4.98
N LEU A 117 11.51 -1.23 3.80
CA LEU A 117 11.06 -0.69 2.51
C LEU A 117 9.54 -0.76 2.35
N ALA A 118 8.92 -1.87 2.74
CA ALA A 118 7.48 -2.07 2.70
C ALA A 118 6.73 -1.11 3.62
N ALA A 119 7.26 -0.85 4.83
CA ALA A 119 6.69 0.14 5.74
C ALA A 119 6.75 1.56 5.14
N ALA A 120 7.88 1.94 4.54
CA ALA A 120 8.02 3.24 3.87
C ALA A 120 7.04 3.38 2.68
N ASP A 121 6.93 2.33 1.87
CA ASP A 121 5.97 2.26 0.75
C ASP A 121 4.53 2.38 1.25
N TYR A 122 4.18 1.66 2.31
CA TYR A 122 2.84 1.68 2.89
C TYR A 122 2.46 3.09 3.37
N LEU A 123 3.36 3.77 4.09
CA LEU A 123 3.13 5.14 4.55
C LEU A 123 2.94 6.11 3.37
N PHE A 124 3.75 5.97 2.32
CA PHE A 124 3.60 6.77 1.10
C PHE A 124 2.23 6.52 0.45
N GLN A 125 1.85 5.25 0.30
CA GLN A 125 0.59 4.87 -0.34
C GLN A 125 -0.63 5.29 0.46
N ARG A 126 -0.56 5.23 1.79
CA ARG A 126 -1.64 5.70 2.68
C ARG A 126 -1.86 7.21 2.56
N ARG A 127 -0.79 8.00 2.51
CA ARG A 127 -0.90 9.46 2.28
C ARG A 127 -1.52 9.77 0.92
N GLU A 128 -1.14 9.03 -0.12
CA GLU A 128 -1.71 9.21 -1.45
C GLU A 128 -3.20 8.84 -1.50
N PHE A 129 -3.57 7.76 -0.81
CA PHE A 129 -4.97 7.35 -0.67
C PHE A 129 -5.81 8.41 0.05
N GLU A 130 -5.33 8.95 1.17
CA GLU A 130 -6.01 10.03 1.90
C GLU A 130 -6.19 11.29 1.06
N LYS A 131 -5.18 11.67 0.25
CA LYS A 131 -5.32 12.78 -0.70
C LYS A 131 -6.40 12.53 -1.74
N SER A 132 -6.47 11.30 -2.28
CA SER A 132 -7.49 10.95 -3.28
C SER A 132 -8.91 11.02 -2.72
N LEU A 133 -9.12 10.60 -1.46
CA LEU A 133 -10.42 10.67 -0.80
C LEU A 133 -10.91 12.11 -0.58
N ARG A 134 -10.01 13.07 -0.38
CA ARG A 134 -10.38 14.50 -0.25
C ARG A 134 -10.96 15.03 -1.57
N MET A 135 -10.39 14.64 -2.71
CA MET A 135 -10.93 15.06 -4.02
C MET A 135 -12.33 14.49 -4.25
N THR A 136 -12.60 13.23 -3.90
CA THR A 136 -13.93 12.64 -4.08
C THR A 136 -14.99 13.32 -3.24
N ARG A 137 -14.68 13.71 -1.99
CA ARG A 137 -15.62 14.48 -1.14
C ARG A 137 -15.93 15.85 -1.73
N THR A 138 -14.92 16.54 -2.24
CA THR A 138 -15.10 17.83 -2.93
C THR A 138 -15.96 17.65 -4.18
N VAL A 139 -15.70 16.64 -5.00
CA VAL A 139 -16.46 16.37 -6.23
C VAL A 139 -17.92 15.98 -5.93
N LEU A 140 -18.16 15.15 -4.91
CA LEU A 140 -19.52 14.80 -4.51
C LEU A 140 -20.28 16.01 -3.96
N GLY A 141 -19.61 16.87 -3.17
CA GLY A 141 -20.18 18.13 -2.71
C GLY A 141 -20.58 19.03 -3.89
N TRP A 142 -19.67 19.21 -4.85
CA TRP A 142 -19.93 19.94 -6.09
C TRP A 142 -21.09 19.36 -6.88
N ALA A 143 -21.14 18.03 -7.04
CA ALA A 143 -22.20 17.36 -7.78
C ALA A 143 -23.57 17.53 -7.10
N ILE A 144 -23.63 17.46 -5.77
CA ILE A 144 -24.85 17.69 -4.99
C ILE A 144 -25.28 19.16 -5.11
N SER A 145 -24.37 20.11 -4.90
CA SER A 145 -24.63 21.55 -5.08
C SER A 145 -25.11 21.88 -6.49
N PHE A 146 -24.53 21.23 -7.50
CA PHE A 146 -24.93 21.40 -8.90
C PHE A 146 -26.32 20.82 -9.20
N ILE A 147 -26.63 19.61 -8.72
CA ILE A 147 -27.93 18.95 -8.94
C ILE A 147 -29.07 19.69 -8.21
N TRP A 148 -28.80 20.16 -6.99
CA TRP A 148 -29.81 20.84 -6.16
C TRP A 148 -29.74 22.36 -6.26
N GLN A 149 -28.88 22.89 -7.16
CA GLN A 149 -28.61 24.31 -7.32
C GLN A 149 -28.29 25.04 -6.00
N ILE A 150 -27.75 24.32 -5.01
CA ILE A 150 -27.41 24.85 -3.69
C ILE A 150 -26.09 25.60 -3.81
N PRO A 151 -26.03 26.90 -3.42
CA PRO A 151 -24.78 27.67 -3.47
C PRO A 151 -23.71 27.02 -2.59
N GLU A 152 -22.45 27.05 -3.05
CA GLU A 152 -21.37 26.45 -2.26
C GLU A 152 -21.28 27.09 -0.88
N PRO A 153 -20.92 26.33 0.18
CA PRO A 153 -20.77 26.89 1.52
C PRO A 153 -19.80 28.09 1.59
N SER A 154 -18.86 28.21 0.67
CA SER A 154 -17.93 29.33 0.51
C SER A 154 -18.60 30.61 -0.04
N GLU A 155 -19.66 30.48 -0.83
CA GLU A 155 -20.39 31.56 -1.50
C GLU A 155 -21.55 32.11 -0.65
N ILE A 156 -21.95 31.40 0.40
CA ILE A 156 -22.99 31.86 1.32
C ILE A 156 -22.49 33.07 2.13
N PRO A 157 -23.17 34.23 2.08
CA PRO A 157 -22.80 35.41 2.85
C PRO A 157 -22.67 35.11 4.35
N VAL A 158 -21.69 35.75 5.00
CA VAL A 158 -21.39 35.54 6.43
C VAL A 158 -22.58 35.86 7.32
N GLU A 159 -23.38 36.86 6.95
CA GLU A 159 -24.64 37.22 7.64
C GLU A 159 -25.59 36.02 7.76
N VAL A 160 -25.83 35.31 6.65
CA VAL A 160 -26.75 34.17 6.58
C VAL A 160 -26.23 32.99 7.40
N LYS A 161 -24.91 32.81 7.47
CA LYS A 161 -24.29 31.78 8.33
C LYS A 161 -24.47 32.09 9.81
N ASN A 162 -24.35 33.36 10.19
CA ASN A 162 -24.54 33.79 11.57
C ASN A 162 -26.01 33.68 11.98
N GLU A 163 -26.94 34.09 11.12
CA GLU A 163 -28.39 33.98 11.34
C GLU A 163 -28.83 32.52 11.49
N ALA A 164 -28.30 31.62 10.65
CA ALA A 164 -28.56 30.19 10.76
C ALA A 164 -27.97 29.57 12.05
N ALA A 165 -26.80 30.03 12.51
CA ALA A 165 -26.19 29.58 13.76
C ALA A 165 -27.05 29.99 14.97
N ASP A 166 -27.56 31.22 14.98
CA ASP A 166 -28.43 31.73 16.04
C ASP A 166 -29.75 30.94 16.13
N HIS A 167 -30.35 30.57 14.99
CA HIS A 167 -31.56 29.75 14.96
C HIS A 167 -31.34 28.32 15.48
N VAL A 168 -30.19 27.71 15.19
CA VAL A 168 -29.83 26.39 15.74
C VAL A 168 -29.59 26.47 17.25
N GLU A 169 -28.98 27.54 17.73
CA GLU A 169 -28.75 27.77 19.16
C GLU A 169 -30.07 28.07 19.92
N GLN A 170 -31.03 28.73 19.29
CA GLN A 170 -32.39 28.88 19.84
C GLN A 170 -33.16 27.57 19.84
N SER A 171 -33.13 26.80 18.76
CA SER A 171 -33.81 25.49 18.68
C SER A 171 -33.27 24.50 19.70
N SER A 172 -31.96 24.47 19.92
CA SER A 172 -31.33 23.59 20.91
C SER A 172 -31.58 24.00 22.36
N ARG A 173 -31.89 25.28 22.62
CA ARG A 173 -32.38 25.74 23.94
C ARG A 173 -33.83 25.32 24.18
N ASP A 174 -34.68 25.35 23.16
CA ASP A 174 -36.10 24.98 23.28
C ASP A 174 -36.29 23.47 23.47
N ASP A 175 -35.45 22.64 22.84
CA ASP A 175 -35.44 21.17 23.01
C ASP A 175 -34.86 20.71 24.38
N SER A 176 -34.31 21.64 25.17
CA SER A 176 -33.71 21.36 26.48
C SER A 176 -34.63 21.65 27.68
N LEU A 177 -35.86 22.12 27.42
CA LEU A 177 -36.95 22.35 28.40
C LEU A 177 -37.99 21.22 28.35
#